data_AF-A0A924XLG9-F1
#
_entry.id   AF-A0A924XLG9-F1
#
_cell.length_a   1.000
_cell.length_b   1.000
_cell.length_c   1.000
_cell.angle_alpha   90.00
_cell.angle_beta   90.00
_cell.angle_gamma   90.00
#
_symmetry.space_group_name_H-M   'P 1'
#
loop_
_entity.id
_entity.type
_entity.pdbx_description
1 polymer ?
#
loop_
_entity_poly.entity_id
_entity_poly.type
_entity_poly.pdbx_seq_one_letter_code
_entity_poly.pdbx_strand_id
1 'polypeptide(L)'
;MSNYENDSSDRKTVLPISREANYLIVDGVDNLQITDDLGNTNTRINDDYSLAVPNVGHDAYYNDVWARHDITMTTERQYTIKFRTETDNIIDIELLRGVGNVSPSYAVRYLDLQLPPNVDCILTITGQGMDDLRYDSNGDGTFDTVVPAHVRVSGTAAQDTDSPKVSINYSEKTSDGLVVTINAVDDETGVKTIYYQLGGQIVCTIYTEPFFVSTTTDNLILAFADDNVGNRSSYIEELIPFI
;
A
#
# COMPACT_ATOMS: atom_id res chain seq x y z
N MET A 1 29.78 30.49 31.03
CA MET A 1 28.57 29.82 30.50
C MET A 1 29.02 29.05 29.29
N SER A 2 29.04 27.73 29.42
CA SER A 2 29.65 26.79 28.48
C SER A 2 28.75 26.62 27.25
N ASN A 3 29.39 26.60 26.08
CA ASN A 3 28.82 26.13 24.83
C ASN A 3 28.36 24.69 24.98
N TYR A 4 27.16 24.38 24.50
CA TYR A 4 26.78 23.04 24.10
C TYR A 4 26.81 23.00 22.57
N GLU A 5 27.97 22.62 22.04
CA GLU A 5 27.99 21.81 20.82
C GLU A 5 27.37 20.46 21.20
N ASN A 6 26.41 19.97 20.42
CA ASN A 6 26.17 18.54 20.37
C ASN A 6 26.31 18.07 18.93
N ASP A 7 27.17 17.09 18.82
CA ASP A 7 27.77 16.51 17.64
C ASP A 7 26.80 15.56 16.94
N SER A 8 27.08 15.40 15.66
CA SER A 8 26.49 14.54 14.66
C SER A 8 26.33 13.07 15.06
N SER A 9 25.20 12.47 14.68
CA SER A 9 25.12 11.13 14.05
C SER A 9 23.67 10.70 13.89
N ASP A 10 22.99 11.20 12.85
CA ASP A 10 22.20 10.33 11.96
C ASP A 10 21.80 11.10 10.71
N ARG A 11 22.70 11.16 9.72
CA ARG A 11 22.31 11.68 8.40
C ARG A 11 21.60 10.55 7.68
N LYS A 12 20.28 10.44 7.84
CA LYS A 12 19.40 9.83 6.82
C LYS A 12 19.82 10.47 5.49
N THR A 13 20.49 9.72 4.62
CA THR A 13 20.85 10.18 3.28
C THR A 13 19.57 10.32 2.47
N VAL A 14 18.90 11.45 2.62
CA VAL A 14 17.79 11.85 1.76
C VAL A 14 18.41 12.11 0.39
N LEU A 15 18.06 11.28 -0.60
CA LEU A 15 18.43 11.51 -1.99
C LEU A 15 18.02 12.94 -2.39
N PRO A 16 18.83 13.67 -3.17
CA PRO A 16 18.51 15.03 -3.56
C PRO A 16 17.17 15.05 -4.32
N ILE A 17 16.20 15.79 -3.78
CA ILE A 17 14.81 15.98 -4.25
C ILE A 17 14.65 16.53 -5.68
N SER A 18 15.73 16.66 -6.45
CA SER A 18 15.73 17.20 -7.82
C SER A 18 15.93 16.15 -8.92
N ARG A 19 16.12 14.88 -8.56
CA ARG A 19 16.23 13.77 -9.53
C ARG A 19 15.08 12.78 -9.35
N GLU A 20 14.75 12.09 -10.42
CA GLU A 20 13.76 11.02 -10.40
C GLU A 20 14.26 9.88 -9.50
N ALA A 21 13.41 9.43 -8.60
CA ALA A 21 13.64 8.33 -7.69
C ALA A 21 12.45 7.37 -7.70
N ASN A 22 12.70 6.16 -7.21
CA ASN A 22 11.71 5.13 -6.94
C ASN A 22 11.32 5.22 -5.45
N TYR A 23 10.03 5.40 -5.17
CA TYR A 23 9.42 5.43 -3.85
C TYR A 23 8.54 4.20 -3.71
N LEU A 24 9.01 3.23 -2.92
CA LEU A 24 8.33 1.96 -2.68
C LEU A 24 7.73 1.98 -1.28
N ILE A 25 6.45 1.64 -1.17
CA ILE A 25 5.77 1.32 0.07
C ILE A 25 5.46 -0.17 0.05
N VAL A 26 5.76 -0.87 1.15
CA VAL A 26 5.34 -2.25 1.40
C VAL A 26 4.65 -2.30 2.75
N ASP A 27 3.36 -2.59 2.75
CA ASP A 27 2.51 -2.74 3.93
C ASP A 27 2.14 -4.22 4.14
N GLY A 28 2.03 -4.64 5.41
CA GLY A 28 1.66 -6.02 5.76
C GLY A 28 2.82 -7.03 5.72
N VAL A 29 4.05 -6.53 5.75
CA VAL A 29 5.29 -7.34 5.78
C VAL A 29 6.13 -6.91 6.97
N ASP A 30 6.44 -7.84 7.88
CA ASP A 30 7.18 -7.53 9.11
C ASP A 30 8.65 -7.21 8.89
N ASN A 31 9.23 -7.75 7.83
CA ASN A 31 10.64 -7.61 7.54
C ASN A 31 10.92 -7.85 6.07
N LEU A 32 11.89 -7.09 5.56
CA LEU A 32 12.41 -7.26 4.21
C LEU A 32 13.93 -7.09 4.16
N GLN A 33 14.52 -7.54 3.07
CA GLN A 33 15.93 -7.39 2.73
C GLN A 33 16.05 -6.70 1.38
N ILE A 34 16.95 -5.75 1.27
CA ILE A 34 17.26 -4.97 0.07
C ILE A 34 18.70 -5.30 -0.33
N THR A 35 18.88 -5.66 -1.60
CA THR A 35 20.19 -5.92 -2.21
C THR A 35 20.34 -5.09 -3.46
N ASP A 36 21.46 -4.38 -3.62
CA ASP A 36 21.79 -3.69 -4.87
C ASP A 36 22.52 -4.60 -5.88
N ASP A 37 22.70 -4.13 -7.11
CA ASP A 37 23.39 -4.82 -8.20
C ASP A 37 24.92 -4.98 -7.99
N LEU A 38 25.50 -4.41 -6.93
CA LEU A 38 26.88 -4.68 -6.51
C LEU A 38 26.95 -5.70 -5.36
N GLY A 39 25.81 -6.24 -4.92
CA GLY A 39 25.72 -7.22 -3.84
C GLY A 39 25.71 -6.60 -2.44
N ASN A 40 25.67 -5.27 -2.32
CA ASN A 40 25.47 -4.62 -1.02
C ASN A 40 24.07 -4.97 -0.53
N THR A 41 24.00 -5.54 0.66
CA THR A 41 22.76 -6.07 1.22
C THR A 41 22.64 -5.59 2.66
N ASN A 42 21.46 -5.10 3.06
CA ASN A 42 21.22 -4.78 4.45
C ASN A 42 21.06 -6.06 5.30
N THR A 43 21.24 -5.91 6.60
CA THR A 43 20.72 -6.89 7.55
C THR A 43 19.19 -6.82 7.59
N ARG A 44 18.55 -7.89 8.08
CA ARG A 44 17.09 -7.96 8.25
C ARG A 44 16.58 -6.67 8.90
N ILE A 45 15.58 -6.04 8.31
CA ILE A 45 15.03 -4.79 8.82
C ILE A 45 14.12 -5.11 10.01
N ASN A 46 14.56 -4.72 11.21
CA ASN A 46 13.76 -4.64 12.43
C ASN A 46 14.28 -3.45 13.26
N ASP A 47 13.62 -2.29 13.14
CA ASP A 47 13.87 -0.99 13.79
C ASP A 47 15.27 -0.35 13.73
N ASP A 48 16.36 -1.09 13.51
CA ASP A 48 17.71 -0.54 13.36
C ASP A 48 18.41 -1.14 12.13
N TYR A 49 18.88 -0.28 11.22
CA TYR A 49 19.85 -0.71 10.21
C TYR A 49 21.18 -1.00 10.88
N SER A 50 21.53 -2.28 11.03
CA SER A 50 22.93 -2.60 11.34
C SER A 50 23.86 -2.43 10.13
N LEU A 51 23.32 -2.48 8.90
CA LEU A 51 24.05 -2.20 7.64
C LEU A 51 23.13 -1.58 6.58
N ALA A 52 23.44 -0.36 6.12
CA ALA A 52 22.69 0.33 5.07
C ALA A 52 23.13 -0.10 3.65
N VAL A 53 22.20 -0.04 2.69
CA VAL A 53 22.50 -0.19 1.26
C VAL A 53 22.76 1.20 0.65
N PRO A 54 23.83 1.39 -0.14
CA PRO A 54 24.12 2.69 -0.75
C PRO A 54 22.96 3.21 -1.62
N ASN A 55 22.67 4.51 -1.51
CA ASN A 55 21.60 5.20 -2.24
C ASN A 55 20.17 4.68 -1.98
N VAL A 56 19.98 4.00 -0.85
CA VAL A 56 18.67 3.60 -0.33
C VAL A 56 18.37 4.43 0.91
N GLY A 57 17.24 5.14 0.89
CA GLY A 57 16.62 5.69 2.08
C GLY A 57 15.52 4.74 2.55
N HIS A 58 15.30 4.65 3.85
CA HIS A 58 14.23 3.83 4.40
C HIS A 58 13.72 4.37 5.72
N ASP A 59 12.41 4.27 5.89
CA ASP A 59 11.69 4.44 7.13
C ASP A 59 10.79 3.22 7.33
N ALA A 60 10.68 2.72 8.55
CA ALA A 60 9.68 1.73 8.89
C ALA A 60 8.84 2.18 10.06
N TYR A 61 7.56 1.79 10.00
CA TYR A 61 6.59 2.07 11.03
C TYR A 61 5.97 0.75 11.44
N TYR A 62 6.13 0.38 12.70
CA TYR A 62 5.55 -0.82 13.27
C TYR A 62 4.63 -0.47 14.42
N ASN A 63 3.55 -1.24 14.54
CA ASN A 63 2.85 -1.43 15.80
C ASN A 63 2.35 -2.88 15.89
N ASP A 64 1.57 -3.17 16.93
CA ASP A 64 1.06 -4.52 17.21
C ASP A 64 0.15 -5.10 16.10
N VAL A 65 -0.26 -4.28 15.11
CA VAL A 65 -1.29 -4.64 14.12
C VAL A 65 -0.81 -4.46 12.67
N TRP A 66 0.12 -3.54 12.40
CA TRP A 66 0.63 -3.31 11.05
C TRP A 66 2.12 -2.97 11.02
N ALA A 67 2.76 -3.44 9.95
CA ALA A 67 4.13 -3.16 9.58
C ALA A 67 4.16 -2.48 8.21
N ARG A 68 4.83 -1.34 8.13
CA ARG A 68 4.98 -0.51 6.93
C ARG A 68 6.44 -0.21 6.67
N HIS A 69 6.87 -0.37 5.42
CA HIS A 69 8.20 0.02 4.96
C HIS A 69 8.12 1.05 3.83
N ASP A 70 8.64 2.25 4.08
CA ASP A 70 8.81 3.31 3.10
C ASP A 70 10.26 3.31 2.62
N ILE A 71 10.51 3.00 1.35
CA ILE A 71 11.85 2.84 0.77
C ILE A 71 12.01 3.82 -0.39
N THR A 72 13.10 4.58 -0.40
CA THR A 72 13.48 5.44 -1.53
C THR A 72 14.77 4.93 -2.17
N MET A 73 14.77 4.77 -3.49
CA MET A 73 15.88 4.24 -4.28
C MET A 73 16.18 5.15 -5.48
N THR A 74 17.45 5.33 -5.82
CA THR A 74 17.81 5.98 -7.10
C THR A 74 17.36 5.14 -8.32
N THR A 75 17.11 5.81 -9.44
CA THR A 75 16.83 5.16 -10.74
C THR A 75 18.10 4.71 -11.49
N GLU A 76 19.29 5.03 -10.98
CA GLU A 76 20.57 4.73 -11.62
C GLU A 76 21.08 3.28 -11.36
N ARG A 77 20.35 2.50 -10.57
CA ARG A 77 20.77 1.19 -10.04
C ARG A 77 19.61 0.19 -10.14
N GLN A 78 19.94 -1.09 -9.91
CA GLN A 78 18.93 -2.14 -9.73
C GLN A 78 18.93 -2.57 -8.26
N TYR A 79 17.74 -2.80 -7.73
CA TYR A 79 17.53 -3.28 -6.38
C TYR A 79 16.64 -4.52 -6.39
N THR A 80 16.96 -5.44 -5.50
CA THR A 80 16.14 -6.61 -5.20
C THR A 80 15.60 -6.46 -3.79
N ILE A 81 14.29 -6.61 -3.61
CA ILE A 81 13.63 -6.63 -2.32
C ILE A 81 13.11 -8.03 -2.08
N LYS A 82 13.54 -8.66 -0.99
CA LYS A 82 13.08 -9.98 -0.56
C LYS A 82 12.33 -9.87 0.75
N PHE A 83 11.24 -10.60 0.86
CA PHE A 83 10.50 -10.75 2.11
C PHE A 83 9.85 -12.11 2.15
N ARG A 84 9.37 -12.51 3.32
CA ARG A 84 8.64 -13.77 3.51
C ARG A 84 7.23 -13.46 3.97
N THR A 85 6.25 -14.16 3.41
CA THR A 85 4.85 -14.02 3.82
C THR A 85 4.60 -14.72 5.15
N GLU A 86 3.69 -14.18 5.95
CA GLU A 86 3.23 -14.81 7.19
C GLU A 86 1.81 -15.36 7.04
N THR A 87 1.23 -15.85 8.13
CA THR A 87 -0.12 -16.39 8.11
C THR A 87 -1.13 -15.24 8.13
N ASP A 88 -2.09 -15.26 7.23
CA ASP A 88 -3.17 -14.27 7.11
C ASP A 88 -2.72 -12.82 6.80
N ASN A 89 -1.50 -12.62 6.30
CA ASN A 89 -1.06 -11.29 5.86
C ASN A 89 -1.79 -10.85 4.59
N ILE A 90 -2.38 -9.67 4.66
CA ILE A 90 -2.81 -8.90 3.49
C ILE A 90 -1.70 -7.90 3.19
N ILE A 91 -1.18 -7.94 1.98
CA ILE A 91 -0.02 -7.15 1.58
C ILE A 91 -0.46 -6.10 0.56
N ASP A 92 -0.11 -4.84 0.82
CA ASP A 92 -0.21 -3.77 -0.17
C ASP A 92 1.21 -3.35 -0.58
N ILE A 93 1.43 -3.18 -1.89
CA ILE A 93 2.71 -2.72 -2.43
C ILE A 93 2.43 -1.59 -3.40
N GLU A 94 3.05 -0.43 -3.18
CA GLU A 94 3.01 0.69 -4.10
C GLU A 94 4.44 1.06 -4.51
N LEU A 95 4.71 1.13 -5.82
CA LEU A 95 5.87 1.82 -6.35
C LEU A 95 5.40 3.07 -7.10
N LEU A 96 5.86 4.24 -6.67
CA LEU A 96 5.82 5.48 -7.44
C LEU A 96 7.22 5.82 -7.93
N ARG A 97 7.36 6.16 -9.21
CA ARG A 97 8.61 6.75 -9.74
C ARG A 97 8.32 8.17 -10.17
N GLY A 98 9.12 9.12 -9.70
CA GLY A 98 8.93 10.54 -10.01
C GLY A 98 9.92 11.44 -9.30
N VAL A 99 9.70 12.75 -9.37
CA VAL A 99 10.52 13.73 -8.66
C VAL A 99 9.82 14.09 -7.35
N GLY A 100 10.52 13.90 -6.23
CA GLY A 100 10.07 14.34 -4.89
C GLY A 100 8.82 13.64 -4.36
N ASN A 101 8.40 12.51 -4.94
CA ASN A 101 7.16 11.78 -4.61
C ASN A 101 5.86 12.61 -4.71
N VAL A 102 5.86 13.69 -5.50
CA VAL A 102 4.70 14.59 -5.67
C VAL A 102 4.23 14.69 -7.12
N SER A 103 4.99 14.13 -8.05
CA SER A 103 4.64 14.12 -9.48
C SER A 103 5.12 12.81 -10.11
N PRO A 104 4.45 11.69 -9.80
CA PRO A 104 4.79 10.39 -10.38
C PRO A 104 4.66 10.38 -11.91
N SER A 105 5.65 9.77 -12.55
CA SER A 105 5.70 9.47 -13.99
C SER A 105 5.30 8.02 -14.29
N TYR A 106 5.31 7.17 -13.25
CA TYR A 106 5.03 5.74 -13.31
C TYR A 106 4.56 5.26 -11.94
N ALA A 107 3.54 4.39 -11.93
CA ALA A 107 2.99 3.79 -10.72
C ALA A 107 2.72 2.30 -10.92
N VAL A 108 3.00 1.49 -9.91
CA VAL A 108 2.65 0.06 -9.83
C VAL A 108 2.03 -0.22 -8.48
N ARG A 109 0.88 -0.90 -8.46
CA ARG A 109 0.16 -1.21 -7.23
C ARG A 109 -0.28 -2.67 -7.16
N TYR A 110 -0.04 -3.28 -6.00
CA TYR A 110 -0.66 -4.52 -5.56
C TYR A 110 -1.59 -4.16 -4.41
N LEU A 111 -2.87 -4.48 -4.55
CA LEU A 111 -3.91 -4.17 -3.57
C LEU A 111 -4.41 -5.48 -2.96
N ASP A 112 -4.56 -5.51 -1.64
CA ASP A 112 -5.09 -6.64 -0.87
C ASP A 112 -4.46 -7.99 -1.25
N LEU A 113 -3.15 -8.02 -1.46
CA LEU A 113 -2.50 -9.22 -1.97
C LEU A 113 -2.49 -10.33 -0.91
N GLN A 114 -3.18 -11.42 -1.23
CA GLN A 114 -3.18 -12.65 -0.45
C GLN A 114 -2.28 -13.69 -1.11
N LEU A 115 -1.14 -13.98 -0.48
CA LEU A 115 -0.19 -14.98 -0.92
C LEU A 115 -0.26 -16.23 -0.04
N PRO A 116 0.24 -17.40 -0.52
CA PRO A 116 0.42 -18.54 0.35
C PRO A 116 1.27 -18.18 1.57
N PRO A 117 0.96 -18.72 2.77
CA PRO A 117 1.73 -18.41 3.96
C PRO A 117 3.12 -19.04 3.87
N ASN A 118 4.13 -18.37 4.44
CA ASN A 118 5.50 -18.86 4.53
C ASN A 118 6.17 -19.16 3.17
N VAL A 119 5.98 -18.30 2.18
CA VAL A 119 6.76 -18.33 0.92
C VAL A 119 7.71 -17.14 0.85
N ASP A 120 8.87 -17.35 0.22
CA ASP A 120 9.81 -16.26 -0.02
C ASP A 120 9.43 -15.52 -1.30
N CYS A 121 9.37 -14.21 -1.22
CA CYS A 121 8.98 -13.30 -2.28
C CYS A 121 10.17 -12.45 -2.75
N ILE A 122 10.11 -12.01 -4.01
CA ILE A 122 11.09 -11.12 -4.61
C ILE A 122 10.41 -10.06 -5.49
N LEU A 123 10.82 -8.81 -5.27
CA LEU A 123 10.58 -7.68 -6.17
C LEU A 123 11.92 -7.26 -6.78
N THR A 124 11.91 -6.92 -8.06
CA THR A 124 13.06 -6.34 -8.75
C THR A 124 12.69 -4.96 -9.27
N ILE A 125 13.47 -3.97 -8.85
CA ILE A 125 13.28 -2.56 -9.22
C ILE A 125 14.50 -2.11 -10.01
N THR A 126 14.25 -1.51 -11.16
CA THR A 126 15.26 -0.99 -12.07
C THR A 126 15.00 0.50 -12.35
N GLY A 127 15.90 1.15 -13.08
CA GLY A 127 15.63 2.49 -13.62
C GLY A 127 14.40 2.56 -14.52
N GLN A 128 13.96 1.43 -15.11
CA GLN A 128 12.78 1.37 -15.98
C GLN A 128 11.47 1.12 -15.23
N GLY A 129 11.51 0.74 -13.95
CA GLY A 129 10.33 0.49 -13.13
C GLY A 129 10.48 -0.79 -12.32
N MET A 130 9.35 -1.37 -11.90
CA MET A 130 9.30 -2.62 -11.14
C MET A 130 8.77 -3.76 -11.99
N ASP A 131 9.46 -4.90 -11.92
CA ASP A 131 9.00 -6.15 -12.48
C ASP A 131 7.78 -6.70 -11.72
N ASP A 132 7.15 -7.73 -12.25
CA ASP A 132 6.09 -8.43 -11.50
C ASP A 132 6.69 -9.13 -10.27
N LEU A 133 5.93 -9.12 -9.17
CA LEU A 133 6.27 -9.84 -7.95
C LEU A 133 6.41 -11.32 -8.27
N ARG A 134 7.37 -11.97 -7.63
CA ARG A 134 7.51 -13.43 -7.71
C ARG A 134 7.64 -14.04 -6.35
N TYR A 135 7.22 -15.29 -6.21
CA TYR A 135 7.49 -16.08 -5.01
C TYR A 135 8.00 -17.47 -5.36
N ASP A 136 8.77 -18.04 -4.45
CA ASP A 136 9.23 -19.43 -4.48
C ASP A 136 8.12 -20.32 -3.94
N SER A 137 7.43 -21.02 -4.85
CA SER A 137 6.26 -21.83 -4.50
C SER A 137 6.60 -23.17 -3.84
N ASN A 138 7.85 -23.63 -3.94
CA ASN A 138 8.26 -24.97 -3.53
C ASN A 138 9.43 -24.99 -2.51
N GLY A 139 10.01 -23.83 -2.20
CA GLY A 139 11.10 -23.67 -1.25
C GLY A 139 12.46 -24.12 -1.77
N ASP A 140 12.67 -24.20 -3.09
CA ASP A 140 13.94 -24.62 -3.70
C ASP A 140 14.94 -23.48 -3.95
N GLY A 141 14.53 -22.24 -3.66
CA GLY A 141 15.29 -21.01 -3.88
C GLY A 141 15.05 -20.36 -5.25
N THR A 142 14.20 -20.94 -6.10
CA THR A 142 13.79 -20.39 -7.39
C THR A 142 12.46 -19.66 -7.25
N PHE A 143 12.43 -18.39 -7.64
CA PHE A 143 11.19 -17.60 -7.66
C PHE A 143 10.39 -17.86 -8.94
N ASP A 144 9.65 -18.96 -8.92
CA ASP A 144 9.04 -19.60 -10.09
C ASP A 144 7.62 -19.12 -10.39
N THR A 145 6.91 -18.61 -9.38
CA THR A 145 5.54 -18.11 -9.55
C THR A 145 5.53 -16.60 -9.74
N VAL A 146 4.88 -16.13 -10.80
CA VAL A 146 4.71 -14.70 -11.12
C VAL A 146 3.33 -14.23 -10.66
N VAL A 147 3.30 -13.09 -9.96
CA VAL A 147 2.10 -12.41 -9.50
C VAL A 147 2.04 -11.06 -10.23
N PRO A 148 1.09 -10.86 -11.17
CA PRO A 148 0.98 -9.59 -11.88
C PRO A 148 0.45 -8.50 -10.94
N ALA A 149 0.91 -7.26 -11.17
CA ALA A 149 0.36 -6.10 -10.48
C ALA A 149 -1.11 -5.88 -10.83
N HIS A 150 -1.88 -5.35 -9.86
CA HIS A 150 -3.27 -4.95 -10.09
C HIS A 150 -3.35 -3.71 -10.98
N VAL A 151 -2.39 -2.79 -10.81
CA VAL A 151 -2.26 -1.58 -11.63
C VAL A 151 -0.80 -1.37 -12.02
N ARG A 152 -0.59 -0.98 -13.27
CA ARG A 152 0.68 -0.46 -13.79
C ARG A 152 0.37 0.65 -14.80
N VAL A 153 0.70 1.89 -14.46
CA VAL A 153 0.40 3.07 -15.29
C VAL A 153 1.62 3.98 -15.44
N SER A 154 1.59 4.83 -16.46
CA SER A 154 2.67 5.80 -16.77
C SER A 154 2.10 7.10 -17.32
N GLY A 155 2.89 8.16 -17.29
CA GLY A 155 2.49 9.47 -17.82
C GLY A 155 1.41 10.11 -16.96
N THR A 156 0.41 10.74 -17.58
CA THR A 156 -0.65 11.47 -16.86
C THR A 156 -1.46 10.57 -15.94
N ALA A 157 -1.74 9.32 -16.34
CA ALA A 157 -2.46 8.38 -15.47
C ALA A 157 -1.67 8.05 -14.18
N ALA A 158 -0.34 8.12 -14.21
CA ALA A 158 0.45 7.90 -13.01
C ALA A 158 0.48 9.12 -12.08
N GLN A 159 0.08 10.31 -12.55
CA GLN A 159 0.06 11.54 -11.74
C GLN A 159 -1.12 11.57 -10.77
N ASP A 160 -2.16 10.78 -11.06
CA ASP A 160 -3.29 10.61 -10.16
C ASP A 160 -2.85 9.83 -8.91
N THR A 161 -2.78 10.58 -7.81
CA THR A 161 -2.47 10.10 -6.46
C THR A 161 -3.60 10.46 -5.49
N ASP A 162 -4.68 11.07 -5.99
CA ASP A 162 -5.80 11.47 -5.17
C ASP A 162 -6.70 10.25 -4.96
N SER A 163 -7.12 10.03 -3.72
CA SER A 163 -7.99 8.91 -3.41
C SER A 163 -9.47 9.27 -3.65
N PRO A 164 -10.32 8.30 -4.04
CA PRO A 164 -11.76 8.52 -4.12
C PRO A 164 -12.35 9.07 -2.82
N LYS A 165 -13.44 9.83 -2.95
CA LYS A 165 -14.25 10.28 -1.81
C LYS A 165 -15.54 9.48 -1.75
N VAL A 166 -15.73 8.76 -0.65
CA VAL A 166 -16.92 7.91 -0.43
C VAL A 166 -17.94 8.66 0.43
N SER A 167 -19.22 8.44 0.14
CA SER A 167 -20.34 8.92 0.94
C SER A 167 -21.44 7.86 1.02
N ILE A 168 -22.13 7.81 2.14
CA ILE A 168 -23.31 6.96 2.34
C ILE A 168 -24.54 7.87 2.42
N ASN A 169 -25.61 7.44 1.77
CA ASN A 169 -26.91 8.10 1.78
C ASN A 169 -27.99 7.09 2.14
N TYR A 170 -29.09 7.61 2.67
CA TYR A 170 -30.19 6.80 3.17
C TYR A 170 -31.51 7.24 2.55
N SER A 171 -32.39 6.28 2.30
CA SER A 171 -33.82 6.58 2.11
C SER A 171 -34.44 7.12 3.39
N GLU A 172 -35.71 7.56 3.30
CA GLU A 172 -36.52 7.73 4.50
C GLU A 172 -36.52 6.43 5.32
N LYS A 173 -36.31 6.59 6.63
CA LYS A 173 -36.21 5.49 7.59
C LYS A 173 -37.61 4.99 7.96
N THR A 174 -37.82 3.69 7.90
CA THR A 174 -39.07 3.02 8.29
C THR A 174 -38.92 2.29 9.64
N SER A 175 -39.99 1.68 10.14
CA SER A 175 -39.92 0.81 11.33
C SER A 175 -39.03 -0.42 11.13
N ASP A 176 -38.86 -0.84 9.88
CA ASP A 176 -38.23 -2.13 9.55
C ASP A 176 -36.76 -1.94 9.16
N GLY A 177 -36.38 -0.71 8.77
CA GLY A 177 -35.05 -0.36 8.28
C GLY A 177 -35.06 0.77 7.26
N LEU A 178 -34.00 0.83 6.47
CA LEU A 178 -33.77 1.85 5.44
C LEU A 178 -32.95 1.29 4.28
N VAL A 179 -33.07 1.91 3.12
CA VAL A 179 -32.23 1.61 1.96
C VAL A 179 -30.96 2.45 2.04
N VAL A 180 -29.82 1.79 1.95
CA VAL A 180 -28.49 2.37 1.94
C VAL A 180 -28.05 2.50 0.48
N THR A 181 -27.56 3.68 0.11
CA THR A 181 -26.90 3.95 -1.15
C THR A 181 -25.49 4.45 -0.88
N ILE A 182 -24.49 3.74 -1.39
CA ILE A 182 -23.08 4.14 -1.29
C ILE A 182 -22.67 4.78 -2.61
N ASN A 183 -22.06 5.96 -2.53
CA ASN A 183 -21.53 6.68 -3.68
C ASN A 183 -20.04 6.93 -3.48
N ALA A 184 -19.29 6.97 -4.57
CA ALA A 184 -17.91 7.42 -4.57
C ALA A 184 -17.67 8.33 -5.78
N VAL A 185 -16.78 9.30 -5.62
CA VAL A 185 -16.35 10.20 -6.69
C VAL A 185 -14.83 10.25 -6.70
N ASP A 186 -14.27 10.13 -7.90
CA ASP A 186 -12.90 10.45 -8.21
C ASP A 186 -12.91 11.29 -9.50
N ASP A 187 -12.30 12.47 -9.46
CA ASP A 187 -12.41 13.48 -10.53
C ASP A 187 -11.34 13.32 -11.62
N GLU A 188 -10.30 12.50 -11.39
CA GLU A 188 -9.15 12.38 -12.29
C GLU A 188 -9.21 11.10 -13.13
N THR A 189 -9.16 9.92 -12.51
CA THR A 189 -9.23 8.63 -13.22
C THR A 189 -10.54 7.90 -13.06
N GLY A 190 -11.40 8.37 -12.15
CA GLY A 190 -12.72 7.83 -11.89
C GLY A 190 -12.69 6.58 -11.01
N VAL A 191 -13.83 6.30 -10.36
CA VAL A 191 -13.97 5.17 -9.44
C VAL A 191 -13.99 3.84 -10.19
N LYS A 192 -13.25 2.85 -9.68
CA LYS A 192 -13.23 1.49 -10.19
C LYS A 192 -14.17 0.58 -9.41
N THR A 193 -14.08 0.58 -8.08
CA THR A 193 -14.88 -0.32 -7.23
C THR A 193 -15.15 0.31 -5.88
N ILE A 194 -16.36 0.10 -5.36
CA ILE A 194 -16.76 0.47 -4.01
C ILE A 194 -16.94 -0.80 -3.20
N TYR A 195 -16.43 -0.81 -1.98
CA TYR A 195 -16.53 -1.93 -1.04
C TYR A 195 -17.23 -1.49 0.24
N TYR A 196 -17.91 -2.42 0.90
CA TYR A 196 -18.53 -2.19 2.19
C TYR A 196 -18.55 -3.43 3.09
N GLN A 197 -18.70 -3.20 4.39
CA GLN A 197 -18.93 -4.22 5.41
C GLN A 197 -20.11 -3.79 6.27
N LEU A 198 -20.89 -4.77 6.75
CA LEU A 198 -21.98 -4.56 7.70
C LEU A 198 -21.65 -5.21 9.03
N GLY A 199 -21.99 -4.56 10.14
CA GLY A 199 -21.95 -5.16 11.47
C GLY A 199 -20.56 -5.63 11.91
N GLY A 200 -19.48 -5.01 11.40
CA GLY A 200 -18.10 -5.37 11.74
C GLY A 200 -17.61 -6.69 11.14
N GLN A 201 -18.24 -7.16 10.05
CA GLN A 201 -17.72 -8.30 9.29
C GLN A 201 -16.30 -8.06 8.79
N ILE A 202 -15.47 -9.09 8.81
CA ILE A 202 -14.06 -9.02 8.37
C ILE A 202 -13.94 -8.91 6.84
N VAL A 203 -14.89 -9.51 6.11
CA VAL A 203 -14.81 -9.58 4.64
C VAL A 203 -15.59 -8.44 4.00
N CYS A 204 -14.91 -7.68 3.15
CA CYS A 204 -15.51 -6.63 2.33
C CYS A 204 -16.38 -7.22 1.20
N THR A 205 -17.55 -6.63 0.99
CA THR A 205 -18.47 -6.93 -0.12
C THR A 205 -18.39 -5.83 -1.17
N ILE A 206 -18.39 -6.18 -2.45
CA ILE A 206 -18.47 -5.20 -3.55
C ILE A 206 -19.87 -4.61 -3.57
N TYR A 207 -19.95 -3.28 -3.56
CA TYR A 207 -21.21 -2.56 -3.73
C TYR A 207 -21.58 -2.49 -5.22
N THR A 208 -22.70 -3.10 -5.59
CA THR A 208 -23.22 -3.10 -6.97
C THR A 208 -24.53 -2.33 -7.12
N GLU A 209 -25.32 -2.25 -6.05
CA GLU A 209 -26.63 -1.58 -6.03
C GLU A 209 -27.04 -1.24 -4.59
N PRO A 210 -28.00 -0.30 -4.41
CA PRO A 210 -28.55 0.00 -3.09
C PRO A 210 -29.13 -1.24 -2.41
N PHE A 211 -28.97 -1.34 -1.09
CA PHE A 211 -29.41 -2.50 -0.32
C PHE A 211 -30.16 -2.07 0.95
N PHE A 212 -31.01 -2.96 1.46
CA PHE A 212 -31.79 -2.72 2.67
C PHE A 212 -31.00 -3.15 3.91
N VAL A 213 -31.00 -2.32 4.95
CA VAL A 213 -30.42 -2.66 6.26
C VAL A 213 -31.49 -2.57 7.35
N SER A 214 -31.58 -3.61 8.18
CA SER A 214 -32.41 -3.57 9.38
C SER A 214 -31.68 -2.84 10.49
N THR A 215 -32.36 -1.85 11.07
CA THR A 215 -31.87 -1.05 12.21
C THR A 215 -31.83 -1.84 13.53
N THR A 216 -32.23 -3.12 13.51
CA THR A 216 -32.30 -3.99 14.70
C THR A 216 -31.13 -4.96 14.82
N THR A 217 -30.42 -5.25 13.73
CA THR A 217 -29.36 -6.27 13.67
C THR A 217 -28.00 -5.68 13.31
N ASP A 218 -27.97 -4.72 12.38
CA ASP A 218 -26.75 -4.14 11.86
C ASP A 218 -26.83 -2.63 11.97
N ASN A 219 -25.91 -2.06 12.73
CA ASN A 219 -25.89 -0.63 13.01
C ASN A 219 -24.60 0.05 12.55
N LEU A 220 -23.70 -0.67 11.89
CA LEU A 220 -22.41 -0.15 11.45
C LEU A 220 -22.20 -0.50 9.99
N ILE A 221 -21.91 0.52 9.19
CA ILE A 221 -21.45 0.40 7.82
C ILE A 221 -20.03 0.95 7.75
N LEU A 222 -19.11 0.12 7.27
CA LEU A 222 -17.78 0.57 6.85
C LEU A 222 -17.76 0.53 5.32
N ALA A 223 -17.27 1.58 4.68
CA ALA A 223 -17.14 1.61 3.22
C ALA A 223 -15.87 2.33 2.77
N PHE A 224 -15.33 1.90 1.63
CA PHE A 224 -14.21 2.56 0.95
C PHE A 224 -14.29 2.28 -0.56
N ALA A 225 -13.46 2.95 -1.35
CA ALA A 225 -13.41 2.75 -2.79
C ALA A 225 -11.98 2.80 -3.33
N ASP A 226 -11.79 2.10 -4.44
CA ASP A 226 -10.58 2.16 -5.26
C ASP A 226 -10.91 2.89 -6.59
N ASP A 227 -9.99 3.70 -7.09
CA ASP A 227 -10.07 4.28 -8.44
C ASP A 227 -9.46 3.37 -9.53
N ASN A 228 -9.47 3.85 -10.77
CA ASN A 228 -8.95 3.12 -11.93
C ASN A 228 -7.42 2.96 -11.94
N VAL A 229 -6.70 3.74 -11.13
CA VAL A 229 -5.25 3.62 -10.98
C VAL A 229 -4.82 3.04 -9.63
N GLY A 230 -5.77 2.58 -8.83
CA GLY A 230 -5.54 1.87 -7.59
C GLY A 230 -5.23 2.76 -6.39
N ASN A 231 -5.57 4.05 -6.39
CA ASN A 231 -5.61 4.79 -5.12
C ASN A 231 -6.85 4.37 -4.33
N ARG A 232 -6.67 4.16 -3.02
CA ARG A 232 -7.71 3.69 -2.11
C ARG A 232 -8.15 4.80 -1.17
N SER A 233 -9.46 4.99 -1.03
CA SER A 233 -10.01 5.95 -0.07
C SER A 233 -9.76 5.51 1.37
N SER A 234 -9.75 6.48 2.28
CA SER A 234 -10.00 6.18 3.69
C SER A 234 -11.35 5.47 3.86
N TYR A 235 -11.44 4.65 4.91
CA TYR A 235 -12.72 4.10 5.34
C TYR A 235 -13.60 5.22 5.86
N ILE A 236 -14.86 5.23 5.43
CA ILE A 236 -15.93 5.89 6.15
C ILE A 236 -16.60 4.86 7.06
N GLU A 237 -16.84 5.27 8.29
CA GLU A 237 -17.54 4.48 9.30
C GLU A 237 -18.81 5.23 9.68
N GLU A 238 -19.97 4.61 9.47
CA GLU A 238 -21.24 5.23 9.83
C GLU A 238 -22.09 4.31 10.69
N LEU A 239 -22.47 4.85 11.84
CA LEU A 239 -23.49 4.24 12.68
C LEU A 239 -24.87 4.55 12.11
N ILE A 240 -25.58 3.52 11.71
CA ILE A 240 -26.99 3.64 11.35
C ILE A 240 -27.74 4.07 12.62
N PRO A 241 -28.44 5.21 12.61
CA PRO A 241 -29.10 5.71 13.80
C PRO A 241 -30.06 4.64 14.36
N PHE A 242 -29.96 4.34 15.65
CA PHE A 242 -30.97 3.52 16.33
C PHE A 242 -32.29 4.29 16.48
N ILE A 243 -33.36 3.57 16.83
CA ILE A 243 -34.63 4.16 17.27
C ILE A 243 -34.56 4.36 18.78
#